data_AF-A0A328WB58-F1
#
_entry.id   AF-A0A328WB58-F1
#
_cell.length_a   1.000
_cell.length_b   1.000
_cell.length_c   1.000
_cell.angle_alpha   90.00
_cell.angle_beta   90.00
_cell.angle_gamma   90.00
#
_symmetry.space_group_name_H-M   'P 1'
#
loop_
_entity.id
_entity.type
_entity.pdbx_description
1 polymer ?
#
loop_
_entity_poly.entity_id
_entity_poly.type
_entity_poly.pdbx_seq_one_letter_code
_entity_poly.pdbx_strand_id
1 'polypeptide(L)'
;MAHDHVRTNTYGMSTYNTRELIIRDDILAKAGELAELISTSEEVQMFKQAEEKIQNHERVQNLIKTIKKKQKEIVAFETFQNKDMVAKIEREIEELQEEIDGIPLVMEFQQSQSDINYLLQLVVSVIHDTVSEKVNVETGKDTPPSSCG
;
A
#
# COMPACT_ATOMS: atom_id res chain seq x y z
N MET A 1 17.82 4.54 32.64
CA MET A 1 16.75 5.52 32.94
C MET A 1 16.94 6.69 31.99
N ALA A 2 16.37 6.61 30.79
CA ALA A 2 16.40 7.71 29.83
C ALA A 2 15.12 8.53 30.03
N HIS A 3 15.27 9.82 30.31
CA HIS A 3 14.17 10.75 30.46
C HIS A 3 13.62 11.10 29.07
N ASP A 4 12.41 10.64 28.77
CA ASP A 4 11.63 11.14 27.64
C ASP A 4 11.31 12.63 27.84
N HIS A 5 11.97 13.48 27.06
CA HIS A 5 11.67 14.91 27.02
C HIS A 5 10.43 15.15 26.16
N VAL A 6 9.25 14.89 26.72
CA VAL A 6 7.97 15.34 26.16
C VAL A 6 8.02 16.87 26.07
N ARG A 7 8.07 17.41 24.85
CA ARG A 7 7.91 18.84 24.62
C ARG A 7 6.42 19.16 24.62
N THR A 8 6.03 20.34 25.09
CA THR A 8 4.63 20.80 25.07
C THR A 8 4.53 21.99 24.12
N ASN A 9 3.54 21.99 23.22
CA ASN A 9 3.29 23.16 22.37
C ASN A 9 2.63 24.29 23.16
N THR A 10 2.46 25.43 22.49
CA THR A 10 1.80 26.64 22.99
C THR A 10 0.36 26.42 23.48
N TYR A 11 -0.24 25.27 23.18
CA TYR A 11 -1.60 24.89 23.60
C TYR A 11 -1.60 23.80 24.69
N GLY A 12 -0.43 23.47 25.27
CA GLY A 12 -0.31 22.47 26.34
C GLY A 12 -0.41 21.02 25.87
N MET A 13 -0.40 20.76 24.56
CA MET A 13 -0.36 19.39 24.03
C MET A 13 1.08 18.90 23.92
N SER A 14 1.32 17.66 24.34
CA SER A 14 2.58 16.96 24.13
C SER A 14 2.90 16.87 22.64
N THR A 15 4.00 17.49 22.22
CA THR A 15 4.55 17.38 20.87
C THR A 15 5.63 16.31 20.84
N TYR A 16 5.41 15.33 19.96
CA TYR A 16 6.39 14.32 19.62
C TYR A 16 7.05 14.73 18.30
N ASN A 17 8.36 14.55 18.18
CA ASN A 17 9.01 14.66 16.88
C ASN A 17 8.43 13.54 16.00
N THR A 18 8.03 13.82 14.75
CA THR A 18 7.46 12.79 13.86
C THR A 18 8.41 11.61 13.65
N ARG A 19 9.73 11.81 13.83
CA ARG A 19 10.76 10.74 13.83
C ARG A 19 10.85 9.95 15.16
N GLU A 20 10.28 10.49 16.24
CA GLU A 20 10.15 9.90 17.57
C GLU A 20 8.68 9.56 17.87
N LEU A 21 7.86 9.30 16.83
CA LEU A 21 6.75 8.39 17.02
C LEU A 21 7.37 7.05 17.41
N ILE A 22 7.63 6.86 18.71
CA ILE A 22 7.67 5.54 19.32
C ILE A 22 6.26 5.02 19.08
N ILE A 23 6.02 4.47 17.88
CA ILE A 23 4.90 3.58 17.65
C ILE A 23 5.18 2.51 18.68
N ARG A 24 4.39 2.56 19.75
CA ARG A 24 4.63 1.73 20.93
C ARG A 24 4.80 0.29 20.45
N ASP A 25 5.80 -0.40 20.98
CA ASP A 25 6.16 -1.76 20.53
C ASP A 25 4.94 -2.71 20.56
N ASP A 26 3.97 -2.45 21.45
CA ASP A 26 2.69 -3.16 21.51
C ASP A 26 1.82 -2.96 20.25
N ILE A 27 1.74 -1.75 19.69
CA ILE A 27 1.02 -1.45 18.44
C ILE A 27 1.70 -2.15 17.26
N LEU A 28 3.03 -2.10 17.18
CA LEU A 28 3.78 -2.79 16.13
C LEU A 28 3.62 -4.31 16.22
N ALA A 29 3.67 -4.87 17.43
CA ALA A 29 3.43 -6.30 17.66
C ALA A 29 2.02 -6.70 17.22
N LYS A 30 0.99 -5.91 17.56
CA LYS A 30 -0.40 -6.17 17.15
C LYS A 30 -0.61 -6.01 15.65
N ALA A 31 0.06 -5.05 15.00
CA ALA A 31 0.08 -4.93 13.56
C ALA A 31 0.74 -6.15 12.89
N GLY A 32 1.80 -6.70 13.48
CA GLY A 32 2.44 -7.94 13.06
C GLY A 32 1.49 -9.14 13.15
N GLU A 33 0.83 -9.34 14.28
CA GLU A 33 -0.19 -10.39 14.45
C GLU A 33 -1.32 -10.27 13.42
N LEU A 34 -1.79 -9.03 13.16
CA LEU A 34 -2.81 -8.78 12.16
C LEU A 34 -2.32 -9.09 10.74
N ALA A 35 -1.08 -8.74 10.41
CA ALA A 35 -0.47 -9.08 9.14
C ALA A 35 -0.34 -10.59 8.94
N GLU A 36 0.02 -11.34 9.99
CA GLU A 36 0.03 -12.81 9.96
C GLU A 36 -1.36 -13.36 9.65
N LEU A 37 -2.40 -12.88 10.31
CA LEU A 37 -3.79 -13.29 10.04
C LEU A 37 -4.21 -12.98 8.60
N ILE A 38 -3.96 -11.77 8.11
CA ILE A 38 -4.24 -11.38 6.73
C ILE A 38 -3.49 -12.30 5.75
N SER A 39 -2.25 -12.68 6.06
CA SER A 39 -1.45 -13.55 5.20
C SER A 39 -2.04 -14.95 4.99
N THR A 40 -2.94 -15.38 5.87
CA THR A 40 -3.67 -16.65 5.79
C THR A 40 -5.01 -16.55 5.04
N SER A 41 -5.43 -15.34 4.65
CA SER A 41 -6.66 -15.12 3.88
C SER A 41 -6.63 -15.77 2.49
N GLU A 42 -7.80 -16.08 1.96
CA GLU A 42 -7.95 -16.68 0.63
C GLU A 42 -7.39 -15.77 -0.45
N GLU A 43 -7.62 -14.46 -0.35
CA GLU A 43 -7.14 -13.44 -1.28
C GLU A 43 -5.61 -13.46 -1.37
N VAL A 44 -4.92 -13.60 -0.22
CA VAL A 44 -3.45 -13.70 -0.20
C VAL A 44 -2.97 -15.01 -0.81
N GLN A 45 -3.67 -16.12 -0.59
CA GLN A 45 -3.31 -17.40 -1.21
C GLN A 45 -3.51 -17.36 -2.73
N MET A 46 -4.61 -16.79 -3.21
CA MET A 46 -4.91 -16.65 -4.64
C MET A 46 -3.86 -15.78 -5.35
N PHE A 47 -3.48 -14.65 -4.74
CA PHE A 47 -2.41 -13.81 -5.28
C PHE A 47 -1.08 -14.54 -5.37
N LYS A 48 -0.67 -15.26 -4.31
CA LYS A 48 0.59 -16.04 -4.33
C LYS A 48 0.61 -17.08 -5.45
N GLN A 49 -0.52 -17.78 -5.66
CA GLN A 49 -0.65 -18.75 -6.73
C GLN A 49 -0.60 -18.11 -8.12
N ALA A 50 -1.29 -16.98 -8.31
CA ALA A 50 -1.26 -16.23 -9.56
C ALA A 50 0.16 -15.68 -9.83
N GLU A 51 0.84 -15.18 -8.81
CA GLU A 51 2.22 -14.72 -8.88
C GLU A 51 3.17 -15.85 -9.33
N GLU A 52 3.09 -17.01 -8.70
CA GLU A 52 3.91 -18.17 -9.04
C GLU A 52 3.68 -18.61 -10.50
N LYS A 53 2.42 -18.65 -10.94
CA LYS A 53 2.09 -18.96 -12.34
C LYS A 53 2.69 -17.92 -13.30
N ILE A 54 2.59 -16.63 -12.98
CA ILE A 54 3.17 -15.55 -13.79
C ILE A 54 4.69 -15.67 -13.86
N GLN A 55 5.36 -15.96 -12.75
CA GLN A 55 6.81 -16.13 -12.68
C GLN A 55 7.28 -17.28 -13.58
N ASN A 56 6.51 -18.36 -13.67
CA ASN A 56 6.82 -19.53 -14.48
C ASN A 56 6.30 -19.44 -15.93
N HIS A 57 5.50 -18.43 -16.28
CA HIS A 57 4.93 -18.29 -17.61
C HIS A 57 5.93 -17.67 -18.61
N GLU A 58 6.52 -18.49 -19.48
CA GLU A 58 7.59 -18.08 -20.40
C GLU A 58 7.25 -16.85 -21.27
N ARG A 59 6.07 -16.83 -21.93
CA ARG A 59 5.66 -15.70 -22.78
C ARG A 59 5.59 -14.39 -22.01
N VAL A 60 4.90 -14.38 -20.86
CA VAL A 60 4.79 -13.21 -19.98
C VAL A 60 6.18 -12.73 -19.56
N GLN A 61 7.05 -13.64 -19.11
CA GLN A 61 8.42 -13.29 -18.71
C GLN A 61 9.24 -12.69 -19.87
N ASN A 62 9.07 -13.22 -21.10
CA ASN A 62 9.76 -12.69 -22.28
C ASN A 62 9.24 -11.31 -22.69
N LEU A 63 7.92 -11.07 -22.61
CA LEU A 63 7.34 -9.75 -22.85
C LEU A 63 7.83 -8.73 -21.80
N ILE A 64 7.81 -9.10 -20.51
CA ILE A 64 8.33 -8.25 -19.41
C ILE A 64 9.81 -7.90 -19.64
N LYS A 65 10.64 -8.88 -20.03
CA LYS A 65 12.07 -8.62 -20.35
C LYS A 65 12.21 -7.64 -21.50
N THR A 66 11.40 -7.79 -22.55
CA THR A 66 11.41 -6.90 -23.71
C THR A 66 11.00 -5.47 -23.34
N ILE A 67 9.92 -5.32 -22.57
CA ILE A 67 9.47 -4.02 -22.06
C ILE A 67 10.56 -3.36 -21.21
N LYS A 68 11.17 -4.09 -20.27
CA LYS A 68 12.27 -3.56 -19.44
C LYS A 68 13.48 -3.12 -20.26
N LYS A 69 13.78 -3.81 -21.37
CA LYS A 69 14.84 -3.40 -22.30
C LYS A 69 14.47 -2.08 -22.98
N LYS A 70 13.25 -1.96 -23.50
CA LYS A 70 12.75 -0.74 -24.14
C LYS A 70 12.70 0.45 -23.18
N GLN A 71 12.29 0.25 -21.93
CA GLN A 71 12.33 1.30 -20.89
C GLN A 71 13.76 1.82 -20.65
N LYS A 72 14.77 0.94 -20.67
CA LYS A 72 16.18 1.36 -20.60
C LYS A 72 16.62 2.13 -21.84
N GLU A 73 16.14 1.74 -23.02
CA GLU A 73 16.39 2.47 -24.27
C GLU A 73 15.77 3.87 -24.22
N ILE A 74 14.57 4.04 -23.67
CA ILE A 74 13.95 5.36 -23.43
C ILE A 74 14.88 6.23 -22.58
N VAL A 75 15.29 5.73 -21.40
CA VAL A 75 16.20 6.48 -20.51
C VAL A 75 17.49 6.87 -21.24
N ALA A 76 18.04 6.00 -22.09
CA ALA A 76 19.21 6.34 -22.90
C ALA A 76 18.91 7.43 -23.94
N PHE A 77 17.83 7.33 -24.71
CA PHE A 77 17.49 8.32 -25.74
C PHE A 77 17.04 9.67 -25.17
N GLU A 78 16.48 9.70 -23.96
CA GLU A 78 16.23 10.93 -23.22
C GLU A 78 17.53 11.69 -22.93
N THR A 79 18.63 11.00 -22.58
CA THR A 79 19.94 11.66 -22.40
C THR A 79 20.49 12.28 -23.68
N PHE A 80 20.16 11.69 -24.84
CA PHE A 80 20.51 12.22 -26.15
C PHE A 80 19.52 13.27 -26.69
N GLN A 81 18.49 13.63 -25.90
CA GLN A 81 17.42 14.55 -26.28
C GLN A 81 16.68 14.14 -27.57
N ASN A 82 16.67 12.84 -27.90
CA ASN A 82 16.06 12.32 -29.11
C ASN A 82 14.59 11.94 -28.88
N LYS A 83 13.73 12.96 -28.86
CA LYS A 83 12.30 12.83 -28.56
C LYS A 83 11.55 11.93 -29.55
N ASP A 84 11.92 11.95 -30.82
CA ASP A 84 11.26 11.15 -31.85
C ASP A 84 11.49 9.65 -31.61
N MET A 85 12.70 9.27 -31.20
CA MET A 85 13.01 7.88 -30.84
C MET A 85 12.33 7.47 -29.53
N VAL A 86 12.27 8.34 -28.53
CA VAL A 86 11.54 8.07 -27.28
C VAL A 86 10.06 7.78 -27.60
N ALA A 87 9.39 8.66 -28.33
CA ALA A 87 7.98 8.50 -28.69
C ALA A 87 7.70 7.26 -29.57
N LYS A 88 8.71 6.79 -30.32
CA LYS A 88 8.60 5.52 -31.06
C LYS A 88 8.66 4.33 -30.11
N ILE A 89 9.62 4.33 -29.18
CA ILE A 89 9.80 3.22 -28.23
C ILE A 89 8.64 3.15 -27.25
N GLU A 90 8.07 4.29 -26.83
CA GLU A 90 6.86 4.35 -26.00
C GLU A 90 5.68 3.62 -26.68
N ARG A 91 5.42 3.89 -27.96
CA ARG A 91 4.39 3.16 -28.72
C ARG A 91 4.66 1.66 -28.80
N GLU A 92 5.92 1.27 -29.00
CA GLU A 92 6.28 -0.16 -28.99
C GLU A 92 6.12 -0.80 -27.59
N ILE A 93 6.24 -0.03 -26.51
CA ILE A 93 5.92 -0.50 -25.15
C ILE A 93 4.42 -0.64 -24.97
N GLU A 94 3.62 0.32 -25.44
CA GLU A 94 2.15 0.26 -25.39
C GLU A 94 1.63 -1.00 -26.09
N GLU A 95 2.09 -1.30 -27.30
CA GLU A 95 1.73 -2.53 -28.03
C GLU A 95 2.07 -3.81 -27.24
N LEU A 96 3.24 -3.84 -26.58
CA LEU A 96 3.64 -4.97 -25.75
C LEU A 96 2.85 -5.07 -24.44
N GLN A 97 2.43 -3.93 -23.88
CA GLN A 97 1.56 -3.89 -22.71
C GLN A 97 0.17 -4.42 -23.05
N GLU A 98 -0.41 -3.99 -24.17
CA GLU A 98 -1.68 -4.55 -24.68
C GLU A 98 -1.59 -6.06 -24.90
N GLU A 99 -0.46 -6.55 -25.43
CA GLU A 99 -0.24 -8.00 -25.58
C GLU A 99 -0.17 -8.72 -24.23
N ILE A 100 0.52 -8.15 -23.23
CA ILE A 100 0.60 -8.70 -21.88
C ILE A 100 -0.78 -8.73 -21.22
N ASP A 101 -1.52 -7.62 -21.28
CA ASP A 101 -2.83 -7.46 -20.64
C ASP A 101 -3.87 -8.37 -21.28
N GLY A 102 -3.71 -8.73 -22.55
CA GLY A 102 -4.55 -9.71 -23.24
C GLY A 102 -4.34 -11.17 -22.81
N ILE A 103 -3.32 -11.47 -21.97
CA ILE A 103 -3.07 -12.83 -21.49
C ILE A 103 -4.00 -13.12 -20.29
N PRO A 104 -4.85 -14.17 -20.35
CA PRO A 104 -5.81 -14.45 -19.27
C PRO A 104 -5.17 -14.59 -17.88
N LEU A 105 -3.98 -15.20 -17.80
CA LEU A 105 -3.25 -15.33 -16.54
C LEU A 105 -2.83 -13.96 -15.95
N VAL A 106 -2.50 -12.98 -16.80
CA VAL A 106 -2.16 -11.63 -16.35
C VAL A 106 -3.38 -10.92 -15.80
N MET A 107 -4.54 -11.08 -16.45
CA MET A 107 -5.81 -10.56 -15.95
C MET A 107 -6.17 -11.16 -14.58
N GLU A 108 -6.02 -12.48 -14.41
CA GLU A 108 -6.22 -13.14 -13.11
C GLU A 108 -5.27 -12.60 -12.04
N PHE A 109 -4.00 -12.39 -12.39
CA PHE A 109 -3.02 -11.80 -11.48
C PHE A 109 -3.37 -10.34 -11.11
N GLN A 110 -3.78 -9.52 -12.06
CA GLN A 110 -4.25 -8.15 -11.82
C GLN A 110 -5.48 -8.12 -10.92
N GLN A 111 -6.44 -9.04 -11.13
CA GLN A 111 -7.61 -9.17 -10.26
C GLN A 111 -7.18 -9.53 -8.83
N SER A 112 -6.31 -10.52 -8.66
CA SER A 112 -5.83 -10.91 -7.32
C SER A 112 -5.06 -9.79 -6.59
N GLN A 113 -4.35 -8.93 -7.33
CA GLN A 113 -3.73 -7.72 -6.76
C GLN A 113 -4.78 -6.72 -6.26
N SER A 114 -5.83 -6.50 -7.06
CA SER A 114 -6.95 -5.63 -6.69
C SER A 114 -7.64 -6.14 -5.43
N ASP A 115 -7.89 -7.44 -5.35
CA ASP A 115 -8.56 -8.09 -4.22
C ASP A 115 -7.75 -7.96 -2.92
N ILE A 116 -6.43 -8.21 -2.97
CA ILE A 116 -5.56 -7.95 -1.81
C ILE A 116 -5.62 -6.48 -1.40
N ASN A 117 -5.50 -5.56 -2.35
CA ASN A 117 -5.52 -4.14 -2.02
C ASN A 117 -6.85 -3.73 -1.38
N TYR A 118 -7.97 -4.26 -1.88
CA TYR A 118 -9.27 -4.06 -1.27
C TYR A 118 -9.34 -4.60 0.17
N LEU A 119 -8.84 -5.81 0.41
CA LEU A 119 -8.75 -6.39 1.75
C LEU A 119 -7.93 -5.50 2.71
N LEU A 120 -6.77 -5.03 2.26
CA LEU A 120 -5.91 -4.13 3.06
C LEU A 120 -6.61 -2.79 3.35
N GLN A 121 -7.28 -2.22 2.36
CA GLN A 121 -8.04 -0.98 2.53
C GLN A 121 -9.20 -1.16 3.52
N LEU A 122 -9.93 -2.28 3.46
CA LEU A 122 -11.01 -2.57 4.39
C LEU A 122 -10.51 -2.61 5.84
N VAL A 123 -9.38 -3.29 6.08
CA VAL A 123 -8.75 -3.35 7.40
C VAL A 123 -8.36 -1.95 7.90
N VAL A 124 -7.75 -1.13 7.05
CA VAL A 124 -7.38 0.25 7.38
C VAL A 124 -8.62 1.09 7.70
N SER A 125 -9.70 0.95 6.94
CA SER A 125 -10.96 1.65 7.20
C SER A 125 -11.55 1.29 8.57
N VAL A 126 -11.59 0.00 8.92
CA VAL A 126 -12.07 -0.43 10.24
C VAL A 126 -11.21 0.14 11.37
N ILE A 127 -9.89 0.14 11.22
CA ILE A 127 -8.98 0.74 12.20
C ILE A 127 -9.25 2.24 12.33
N HIS A 128 -9.33 2.95 11.21
CA HIS A 128 -9.61 4.39 11.17
C HIS A 128 -10.93 4.72 11.87
N ASP A 129 -12.01 4.02 11.54
CA ASP A 129 -13.34 4.28 12.09
C ASP A 129 -13.40 3.99 13.58
N THR A 130 -12.76 2.89 14.03
CA THR A 130 -12.66 2.54 15.45
C THR A 130 -11.88 3.60 16.23
N VAL A 131 -10.75 4.08 15.70
CA VAL A 131 -9.97 5.16 16.32
C VAL A 131 -10.78 6.45 16.38
N SER A 132 -11.47 6.80 15.28
CA SER A 132 -12.33 7.99 15.21
C SER A 132 -13.45 7.95 16.26
N GLU A 133 -14.14 6.80 16.41
CA GLU A 133 -15.16 6.62 17.44
C GLU A 133 -14.59 6.79 18.84
N LYS A 134 -13.45 6.16 19.16
CA LYS A 134 -12.85 6.26 20.50
C LYS A 134 -12.42 7.68 20.84
N VAL A 135 -11.85 8.41 19.88
CA VAL A 135 -11.45 9.82 20.08
C VAL A 135 -12.68 10.73 20.24
N ASN A 136 -13.75 10.51 19.46
CA ASN A 136 -14.98 11.31 19.59
C ASN A 136 -15.81 10.95 20.84
N VAL A 137 -15.74 9.72 21.35
CA VAL A 137 -16.44 9.32 22.57
C VAL A 137 -15.79 9.93 23.82
N GLU A 138 -14.49 10.19 23.81
CA GLU A 138 -13.79 10.84 24.92
C GLU A 138 -14.15 12.34 25.09
N THR A 139 -14.65 13.00 24.05
CA THR A 139 -15.13 14.40 24.12
C THR A 139 -16.62 14.55 24.50
N GLY A 140 -17.32 13.44 24.80
CA GLY A 140 -18.78 13.41 24.95
C GLY A 140 -19.35 12.94 26.30
N LYS A 141 -18.59 12.98 27.39
CA LYS A 141 -19.09 12.64 28.75
C LYS A 141 -19.10 13.84 29.70
N ASP A 142 -19.82 14.90 29.32
CA ASP A 142 -20.37 15.86 30.26
C ASP A 142 -21.90 15.72 30.28
N THR A 143 -22.39 14.69 30.98
CA THR A 143 -23.76 14.72 31.49
C THR A 143 -23.75 15.51 32.80
N PRO A 144 -24.34 16.71 32.88
CA PRO A 144 -24.54 17.35 34.17
C PRO A 144 -25.51 16.51 35.00
N PRO A 145 -25.30 16.38 36.32
CA PRO A 145 -26.13 15.53 37.14
C PRO A 145 -27.55 16.08 37.16
N SER A 146 -28.50 15.19 36.87
CA SER A 146 -29.88 15.35 37.30
C SER A 146 -29.90 15.56 38.82
N SER A 147 -30.20 16.78 39.25
CA SER A 147 -30.77 17.05 40.56
C SER A 147 -32.04 17.87 40.37
N CYS A 148 -33.16 17.19 40.64
CA CYS A 148 -34.42 17.80 41.05
C CYS A 148 -34.22 18.72 42.26
N GLY A 149 -35.13 19.69 42.42
CA GLY A 149 -35.24 20.58 43.57
C GLY A 149 -35.92 21.88 43.20
#